data_AF-A0A380DKG1-F1
#
_entry.id   AF-A0A380DKG1-F1
#
_cell.length_a   1.000
_cell.length_b   1.000
_cell.length_c   1.000
_cell.angle_alpha   90.00
_cell.angle_beta   90.00
_cell.angle_gamma   90.00
#
_symmetry.space_group_name_H-M   'P 1'
#
loop_
_entity.id
_entity.type
_entity.pdbx_description
1 polymer ?
#
loop_
_entity_poly.entity_id
_entity_poly.type
_entity_poly.pdbx_seq_one_letter_code
_entity_poly.pdbx_strand_id
1 'polypeptide(L)'
;MVLQGKISDHYLSVWEKATTYQMYHGLALLIIGVISGTTSINVNWAGWLIFAGIIFFSGSLYILVLTQIKVLGAITPIGGVLFIIGWIMLIIATFKFAG
;
A
#
# COMPACT_ATOMS: atom_id res chain seq x y z
N MET A 1 2.43 -7.66 -20.19
CA MET A 1 3.36 -7.21 -19.11
C MET A 1 4.75 -7.81 -19.32
N VAL A 2 5.83 -7.20 -18.82
CA VAL A 2 7.23 -7.69 -19.00
C VAL A 2 7.47 -9.15 -18.54
N LEU A 3 6.64 -9.64 -17.60
CA LEU A 3 6.72 -10.99 -17.03
C LEU A 3 5.84 -12.02 -17.76
N GLN A 4 5.05 -11.61 -18.74
CA GLN A 4 4.13 -12.49 -19.45
C GLN A 4 4.91 -13.56 -20.24
N GLY A 5 4.57 -14.83 -20.03
CA GLY A 5 5.30 -15.97 -20.57
C GLY A 5 6.62 -16.30 -19.83
N LYS A 6 6.99 -15.56 -18.78
CA LYS A 6 8.17 -15.83 -17.94
C LYS A 6 7.83 -16.43 -16.57
N ILE A 7 6.60 -16.26 -16.10
CA ILE A 7 6.06 -16.82 -14.86
C ILE A 7 4.68 -17.41 -15.11
N SER A 8 4.20 -18.30 -14.23
CA SER A 8 2.86 -18.88 -14.36
C SER A 8 1.75 -17.83 -14.18
N ASP A 9 0.57 -18.12 -14.73
CA ASP A 9 -0.61 -17.24 -14.64
C ASP A 9 -0.98 -16.88 -13.19
N HIS A 10 -0.77 -17.81 -12.26
CA HIS A 10 -0.92 -17.55 -10.84
C HIS A 10 -0.03 -16.39 -10.38
N TYR A 11 1.27 -16.42 -10.69
CA TYR A 11 2.19 -15.37 -10.27
C TYR A 11 2.02 -14.06 -11.04
N LEU A 12 1.52 -14.10 -12.28
CA LEU A 12 1.08 -12.88 -12.98
C LEU A 12 -0.03 -12.18 -12.21
N SER A 13 -1.04 -12.93 -11.76
CA SER A 13 -2.14 -12.35 -10.96
C SER A 13 -1.66 -11.76 -9.62
N VAL A 14 -0.66 -12.41 -8.98
CA VAL A 14 -0.05 -11.92 -7.74
C VAL A 14 0.74 -10.63 -7.99
N TRP A 15 1.49 -10.57 -9.09
CA TRP A 15 2.22 -9.37 -9.51
C TRP A 15 1.28 -8.20 -9.77
N GLU A 16 0.20 -8.44 -10.52
CA GLU A 16 -0.83 -7.44 -10.81
C GLU A 16 -1.47 -6.89 -9.53
N LYS A 17 -1.76 -7.77 -8.56
CA LYS A 17 -2.25 -7.35 -7.25
C LYS A 17 -1.26 -6.46 -6.53
N ALA A 18 0.02 -6.84 -6.49
CA ALA A 18 1.07 -6.05 -5.85
C ALA A 18 1.21 -4.64 -6.48
N THR A 19 1.25 -4.55 -7.81
CA THR A 19 1.31 -3.26 -8.54
C THR A 19 0.06 -2.43 -8.37
N THR A 20 -1.12 -3.04 -8.41
CA THR A 20 -2.39 -2.32 -8.27
C THR A 20 -2.51 -1.71 -6.88
N TYR A 21 -2.20 -2.48 -5.83
CA TYR A 21 -2.23 -1.98 -4.46
C TYR A 21 -1.19 -0.89 -4.23
N GLN A 22 0.03 -1.04 -4.76
CA GLN A 22 1.05 0.01 -4.65
C GLN A 22 0.60 1.30 -5.34
N MET A 23 -0.03 1.22 -6.51
CA MET A 23 -0.49 2.39 -7.26
C MET A 23 -1.54 3.18 -6.47
N TYR A 24 -2.60 2.53 -5.98
CA TYR A 24 -3.65 3.22 -5.22
C TYR A 24 -3.14 3.84 -3.92
N HIS A 25 -2.28 3.13 -3.19
CA HIS A 25 -1.74 3.64 -1.93
C HIS A 25 -0.61 4.67 -2.15
N GLY A 26 0.11 4.59 -3.26
CA GLY A 26 1.05 5.62 -3.71
C GLY A 26 0.34 6.92 -4.05
N LEU A 27 -0.81 6.85 -4.74
CA LEU A 27 -1.67 8.03 -4.97
C LEU A 27 -2.18 8.61 -3.64
N ALA A 28 -2.54 7.76 -2.68
CA ALA A 28 -2.91 8.22 -1.34
C ALA A 28 -1.76 8.97 -0.64
N LEU A 29 -0.51 8.50 -0.76
CA LEU A 29 0.66 9.21 -0.23
C LEU A 29 0.88 10.58 -0.89
N LEU A 30 0.64 10.70 -2.20
CA LEU A 30 0.68 12.01 -2.87
C LEU A 30 -0.37 12.96 -2.31
N ILE A 31 -1.60 12.50 -2.13
CA ILE A 31 -2.69 13.28 -1.52
C ILE A 31 -2.33 13.70 -0.08
N ILE A 32 -1.79 12.78 0.72
CA ILE A 32 -1.32 13.06 2.09
C ILE A 32 -0.21 14.12 2.07
N GLY A 33 0.74 14.04 1.13
CA GLY A 33 1.80 15.03 0.97
C GLY A 33 1.25 16.42 0.63
N VAL A 34 0.25 16.50 -0.25
CA VAL A 34 -0.44 17.76 -0.57
C VAL A 34 -1.15 18.33 0.65
N ILE A 35 -1.91 17.52 1.40
CA ILE A 35 -2.62 17.96 2.61
C ILE A 35 -1.63 18.49 3.65
N SER A 36 -0.55 17.75 3.91
CA SER A 36 0.49 18.13 4.87
C SER A 36 1.22 19.42 4.47
N GLY A 37 1.43 19.66 3.17
CA GLY A 37 2.12 20.84 2.65
C GLY A 37 1.25 22.09 2.49
N THR A 38 -0.07 21.95 2.44
CA THR A 38 -1.01 23.05 2.14
C THR A 38 -1.98 23.38 3.27
N THR A 39 -2.03 22.56 4.32
CA THR A 39 -2.95 22.74 5.45
C THR A 39 -2.21 22.54 6.78
N SER A 40 -2.86 22.87 7.90
CA SER A 40 -2.37 22.56 9.25
C SER A 40 -2.83 21.18 9.75
N ILE A 41 -3.49 20.37 8.91
CA ILE A 41 -4.02 19.06 9.30
C ILE A 41 -2.86 18.07 9.47
N ASN A 42 -2.73 17.48 10.66
CA ASN A 42 -1.72 16.47 10.91
C ASN A 42 -2.14 15.11 10.33
N VAL A 43 -1.55 14.74 9.21
CA VAL A 43 -1.76 13.45 8.51
C VAL A 43 -0.52 12.54 8.54
N ASN A 44 0.49 12.85 9.35
CA ASN A 44 1.79 12.15 9.32
C ASN A 44 1.66 10.66 9.64
N TRP A 45 0.89 10.28 10.66
CA TRP A 45 0.70 8.87 11.01
C TRP A 45 -0.05 8.10 9.93
N ALA A 46 -1.04 8.71 9.28
CA ALA A 46 -1.69 8.10 8.12
C ALA A 46 -0.68 7.83 7.00
N GLY A 47 0.19 8.80 6.70
CA GLY A 47 1.25 8.66 5.71
C GLY A 47 2.21 7.50 6.02
N TRP A 48 2.71 7.42 7.25
CA TRP A 48 3.63 6.35 7.65
C TRP A 48 2.98 4.97 7.62
N LEU A 49 1.73 4.84 8.05
CA LEU A 49 0.99 3.57 8.00
C LEU A 49 0.74 3.12 6.56
N ILE A 50 0.34 4.02 5.68
CA ILE A 50 0.15 3.72 4.26
C ILE A 50 1.48 3.31 3.62
N PHE A 51 2.57 4.03 3.89
CA PHE A 51 3.90 3.69 3.38
C PHE A 51 4.39 2.33 3.88
N ALA A 52 4.31 2.06 5.18
CA ALA A 52 4.65 0.76 5.75
C ALA A 52 3.76 -0.35 5.16
N GLY A 53 2.47 -0.07 4.95
CA GLY A 53 1.54 -0.96 4.27
C GLY A 53 2.00 -1.35 2.86
N ILE A 54 2.53 -0.40 2.06
CA ILE A 54 3.08 -0.69 0.72
C ILE A 54 4.26 -1.67 0.83
N ILE A 55 5.17 -1.45 1.78
CA ILE A 55 6.33 -2.32 1.98
C ILE A 55 5.89 -3.74 2.36
N PHE A 56 5.03 -3.88 3.37
CA PHE A 56 4.61 -5.20 3.84
C PHE A 56 3.65 -5.91 2.88
N PHE A 57 2.78 -5.19 2.19
CA PHE A 57 1.82 -5.78 1.25
C PHE A 57 2.42 -5.99 -0.13
N SER A 58 2.72 -4.90 -0.85
CA SER A 58 3.20 -4.99 -2.23
C SER A 58 4.62 -5.53 -2.29
N GLY A 59 5.50 -5.08 -1.38
CA GLY A 59 6.87 -5.57 -1.29
C GLY A 59 6.95 -7.09 -1.08
N SER A 60 6.17 -7.64 -0.14
CA SER A 60 6.14 -9.09 0.09
C SER A 60 5.66 -9.88 -1.12
N LEU A 61 4.64 -9.39 -1.83
CA LEU A 61 4.12 -10.03 -3.04
C LEU A 61 5.10 -9.97 -4.21
N TYR A 62 5.86 -8.87 -4.38
CA TYR A 62 6.92 -8.83 -5.38
C TYR A 62 8.01 -9.85 -5.09
N ILE A 63 8.48 -9.92 -3.85
CA ILE A 63 9.50 -10.88 -3.45
C ILE A 63 8.96 -12.31 -3.61
N LEU A 64 7.70 -12.57 -3.26
CA LEU A 64 7.04 -13.86 -3.48
C LEU A 64 7.06 -14.26 -4.95
N VAL A 65 6.70 -13.36 -5.88
CA VAL A 65 6.72 -13.66 -7.32
C VAL A 65 8.13 -13.96 -7.82
N LEU A 66 9.12 -13.18 -7.39
CA LEU A 66 10.50 -13.29 -7.86
C LEU A 66 11.26 -14.49 -7.26
N THR A 67 10.98 -14.83 -6.00
CA THR A 67 11.74 -15.84 -5.24
C THR A 67 10.97 -17.13 -5.02
N GLN A 68 9.64 -17.12 -5.21
CA GLN A 68 8.75 -18.27 -5.00
C GLN A 68 8.68 -18.75 -3.53
N ILE A 69 9.19 -17.95 -2.58
CA ILE A 69 9.16 -18.24 -1.14
C ILE A 69 7.75 -17.99 -0.59
N LYS A 70 6.96 -19.06 -0.46
CA LYS A 70 5.54 -19.00 -0.06
C LYS A 70 5.27 -18.37 1.31
N VAL A 71 6.23 -18.46 2.26
CA VAL A 71 6.06 -17.90 3.62
C VAL A 71 5.88 -16.38 3.61
N LEU A 72 6.36 -15.70 2.57
CA LEU A 72 6.21 -14.25 2.40
C LEU A 72 4.74 -13.84 2.22
N GLY A 73 3.89 -14.73 1.71
CA GLY A 73 2.45 -14.49 1.64
C GLY A 73 1.79 -14.32 3.01
N ALA A 74 2.39 -14.85 4.08
CA ALA A 74 1.90 -14.66 5.45
C ALA A 74 2.22 -13.25 6.02
N ILE A 75 3.11 -12.49 5.37
CA ILE A 75 3.43 -11.11 5.74
C ILE A 75 2.42 -10.13 5.15
N THR A 76 1.84 -10.45 3.98
CA THR A 76 0.89 -9.60 3.27
C THR A 76 -0.30 -9.10 4.12
N PRO A 77 -0.93 -9.91 5.01
CA PRO A 77 -2.04 -9.44 5.86
C PRO A 77 -1.65 -8.27 6.78
N ILE A 78 -0.40 -8.21 7.24
CA ILE A 78 0.10 -7.11 8.08
C ILE A 78 -0.02 -5.79 7.31
N GLY A 79 0.41 -5.77 6.05
CA GLY A 79 0.28 -4.59 5.21
C GLY A 79 -1.18 -4.18 4.96
N GLY A 80 -2.08 -5.16 4.84
CA GLY A 80 -3.53 -4.90 4.72
C GLY A 80 -4.11 -4.20 5.96
N VAL A 81 -3.73 -4.63 7.16
CA VAL A 81 -4.13 -3.99 8.42
C VAL A 81 -3.58 -2.56 8.49
N LEU A 82 -2.31 -2.35 8.12
CA LEU A 82 -1.70 -1.02 8.08
C LEU A 82 -2.43 -0.07 7.13
N PHE A 83 -2.86 -0.56 5.95
CA PHE A 83 -3.68 0.23 5.03
C PHE A 83 -5.01 0.63 5.66
N ILE A 84 -5.73 -0.29 6.30
CA ILE A 84 -7.01 -0.01 6.94
C ILE A 84 -6.85 1.08 8.01
N ILE A 85 -5.87 0.94 8.90
CA ILE A 85 -5.62 1.92 9.97
C ILE A 85 -5.20 3.26 9.36
N GLY A 86 -4.31 3.26 8.36
CA GLY A 86 -3.85 4.47 7.68
C GLY A 86 -4.98 5.27 7.03
N TRP A 87 -5.90 4.60 6.34
CA TRP A 87 -7.08 5.23 5.75
C TRP A 87 -8.05 5.78 6.80
N ILE A 88 -8.32 5.03 7.87
CA ILE A 88 -9.16 5.49 8.99
C ILE A 88 -8.56 6.75 9.62
N MET A 89 -7.24 6.78 9.85
CA MET A 89 -6.57 7.95 10.41
C MET A 89 -6.63 9.16 9.48
N LEU A 90 -6.45 8.96 8.17
CA LEU A 90 -6.59 10.03 7.18
C LEU A 90 -8.00 10.63 7.21
N ILE A 91 -9.02 9.78 7.20
CA ILE A 91 -10.44 10.18 7.29
C ILE A 91 -10.67 10.98 8.58
N ILE A 92 -10.33 10.45 9.75
CA ILE A 92 -10.56 11.15 11.03
C ILE A 92 -9.88 12.52 11.04
N ALA A 93 -8.64 12.61 10.55
CA ALA A 93 -7.90 13.87 10.52
C ALA A 93 -8.55 14.92 9.61
N THR A 94 -9.05 14.53 8.43
CA THR A 94 -9.65 15.47 7.48
C THR A 94 -11.09 15.82 7.82
N PHE A 95 -11.90 14.89 8.34
CA PHE A 95 -13.27 15.16 8.77
C PHE A 95 -13.34 16.09 9.98
N LYS A 96 -12.40 15.99 10.95
CA LYS A 96 -12.33 16.90 12.10
C LYS A 96 -12.07 18.36 11.71
N PHE A 97 -11.47 18.60 10.55
CA PHE A 97 -11.13 19.94 10.08
C PHE A 97 -12.22 20.56 9.19
N ALA A 98 -13.09 19.73 8.61
CA ALA A 98 -14.17 20.18 7.74
C ALA A 98 -15.44 20.63 8.49
N GLY A 99 -15.55 20.34 9.79
CA GLY A 99 -16.64 20.77 10.67
C GLY A 99 -16.15 21.76 11.71
#